data_AF-A0A258DF77-F1
#
_entry.id   AF-A0A258DF77-F1
#
_cell.length_a   1.000
_cell.length_b   1.000
_cell.length_c   1.000
_cell.angle_alpha   90.00
_cell.angle_beta   90.00
_cell.angle_gamma   90.00
#
_symmetry.space_group_name_H-M   'P 1'
#
loop_
_entity.id
_entity.type
_entity.pdbx_description
1 polymer ?
#
loop_
_entity_poly.entity_id
_entity_poly.type
_entity_poly.pdbx_seq_one_letter_code
_entity_poly.pdbx_strand_id
1 'polypeptide(L)' 'MAQTTSKTFRSGNSEAVRLPRDLAFGADVELTLIRSGDVLTIYPSKGSIVDLVATLNQMPRPDSVERRDEDLFPERPGL' A
#
# COMPACT_ATOMS: atom_id res chain seq x y z
N MET A 1 -9.96 -18.80 10.50
CA MET A 1 -8.82 -18.86 9.56
C MET A 1 -9.25 -19.69 8.36
N ALA A 2 -9.21 -19.14 7.16
CA ALA A 2 -9.49 -19.88 5.92
C ALA A 2 -8.16 -20.32 5.30
N GLN A 3 -8.09 -21.56 4.81
CA GLN A 3 -6.89 -22.12 4.20
C GLN A 3 -7.29 -22.98 3.01
N THR A 4 -6.58 -22.85 1.89
CA THR A 4 -6.76 -23.69 0.71
C THR A 4 -5.40 -24.13 0.16
N THR A 5 -5.38 -25.24 -0.56
CA THR A 5 -4.23 -25.68 -1.33
C THR A 5 -4.63 -25.76 -2.79
N SER A 6 -3.89 -25.08 -3.67
CA SER A 6 -4.14 -25.05 -5.10
C SER A 6 -2.82 -25.13 -5.86
N LYS A 7 -2.89 -25.47 -7.14
CA LYS A 7 -1.77 -25.34 -8.10
C LYS A 7 -1.87 -24.01 -8.84
N THR A 8 -0.73 -23.50 -9.32
CA THR A 8 -0.69 -22.36 -10.23
C THR A 8 -1.23 -22.76 -11.61
N PHE A 9 -1.64 -21.77 -12.38
CA PHE A 9 -2.06 -21.95 -13.77
C PHE A 9 -1.63 -20.76 -14.62
N ARG A 10 -1.68 -20.92 -15.95
CA ARG A 10 -1.38 -19.83 -16.90
C ARG A 10 -2.65 -19.09 -17.27
N SER A 11 -2.60 -17.76 -17.21
CA SER A 11 -3.65 -16.87 -17.71
C SER A 11 -3.00 -15.90 -18.71
N GLY A 12 -3.18 -16.20 -20.00
CA GLY A 12 -2.41 -15.55 -21.06
C GLY A 12 -0.90 -15.75 -20.86
N ASN A 13 -0.16 -14.65 -20.78
CA ASN A 13 1.29 -14.66 -20.59
C ASN A 13 1.74 -14.65 -19.12
N SER A 14 0.81 -14.68 -18.16
CA SER A 14 1.09 -14.61 -16.72
C SER A 14 0.84 -15.93 -16.01
N GLU A 15 1.53 -16.15 -14.89
CA GLU A 15 1.18 -17.17 -13.91
C GLU A 15 0.14 -16.60 -12.93
N ALA A 16 -0.82 -17.42 -12.53
CA ALA A 16 -1.91 -17.04 -11.64
C ALA A 16 -2.22 -18.14 -10.62
N VAL A 17 -2.82 -17.72 -9.50
CA VAL A 17 -3.42 -18.59 -8.49
C VAL A 17 -4.92 -18.30 -8.40
N ARG A 18 -5.73 -19.34 -8.18
CA ARG A 18 -7.17 -19.16 -7.98
C ARG A 18 -7.42 -18.88 -6.51
N LEU A 19 -8.08 -17.76 -6.21
CA LEU A 19 -8.57 -17.43 -4.87
C LEU A 19 -10.03 -17.88 -4.76
N PRO A 20 -10.34 -18.91 -3.93
CA PRO A 20 -11.72 -19.29 -3.64
C PRO A 20 -12.44 -18.18 -2.87
N ARG A 21 -13.77 -18.24 -2.81
CA ARG A 21 -14.63 -17.16 -2.30
C ARG A 21 -14.26 -16.68 -0.89
N ASP A 22 -13.85 -17.60 -0.02
CA ASP A 22 -13.44 -17.33 1.36
C ASP A 22 -12.05 -16.67 1.48
N LEU A 23 -11.25 -16.68 0.42
CA LEU A 23 -9.91 -16.06 0.34
C LEU A 23 -9.84 -14.91 -0.68
N ALA A 24 -10.93 -14.59 -1.37
CA ALA A 24 -10.97 -13.54 -2.38
C ALA A 24 -11.03 -12.14 -1.74
N PHE A 25 -10.35 -11.17 -2.35
CA PHE A 25 -10.32 -9.78 -1.85
C PHE A 25 -11.54 -8.95 -2.25
N GLY A 26 -12.29 -9.37 -3.28
CA GLY A 26 -13.38 -8.60 -3.89
C GLY A 26 -13.08 -8.21 -5.34
N ALA A 27 -13.95 -7.39 -5.93
CA ALA A 27 -13.75 -6.83 -7.26
C ALA A 27 -12.98 -5.51 -7.18
N ASP A 28 -12.16 -5.24 -8.19
CA ASP A 28 -11.41 -3.97 -8.37
C ASP A 28 -10.53 -3.55 -7.18
N VAL A 29 -10.06 -4.52 -6.39
CA VAL A 29 -9.13 -4.29 -5.28
C VAL A 29 -7.69 -4.32 -5.81
N GLU A 30 -6.98 -3.22 -5.64
CA GLU A 30 -5.54 -3.15 -5.93
C GLU A 30 -4.75 -3.93 -4.86
N LEU A 31 -3.82 -4.77 -5.30
CA LEU A 31 -3.04 -5.65 -4.42
C LEU A 31 -1.55 -5.33 -4.51
N THR A 32 -0.89 -5.31 -3.35
CA THR A 32 0.56 -5.34 -3.24
C THR A 32 1.03 -6.78 -3.08
N LEU A 33 2.00 -7.18 -3.89
CA LEU A 33 2.63 -8.50 -3.85
C LEU A 33 4.09 -8.35 -3.41
N ILE A 34 4.48 -9.04 -2.34
CA ILE A 34 5.85 -9.06 -1.83
C ILE A 34 6.36 -10.50 -1.80
N ARG A 35 7.49 -10.76 -2.47
CA ARG A 35 8.18 -12.05 -2.44
C ARG A 35 9.40 -11.96 -1.51
N SER A 36 9.47 -12.86 -0.54
CA SER A 36 10.60 -13.00 0.38
C SER A 36 10.99 -14.47 0.46
N GLY A 37 12.01 -14.86 -0.31
CA GLY A 37 12.43 -16.26 -0.43
C GLY A 37 11.32 -17.13 -1.02
N ASP A 38 10.81 -18.08 -0.23
CA ASP A 38 9.73 -19.01 -0.62
C ASP A 38 8.33 -18.52 -0.28
N VAL A 39 8.22 -17.37 0.41
CA VAL A 39 6.95 -16.81 0.85
C VAL A 39 6.52 -15.69 -0.09
N LEU A 40 5.31 -15.81 -0.64
CA LEU A 40 4.62 -14.73 -1.34
C LEU A 40 3.53 -14.18 -0.42
N THR A 41 3.64 -12.89 -0.07
CA THR A 41 2.63 -12.18 0.71
C THR A 41 1.82 -11.30 -0.23
N ILE A 42 0.50 -11.44 -0.19
CA ILE A 42 -0.44 -10.68 -1.00
C ILE A 42 -1.42 -9.98 -0.06
N TYR A 43 -1.56 -8.67 -0.20
CA TYR A 43 -2.47 -7.88 0.61
C TYR A 43 -2.96 -6.66 -0.17
N PRO A 44 -4.09 -6.04 0.19
CA PRO A 44 -4.56 -4.81 -0.46
C PRO A 44 -3.50 -3.71 -0.40
N SER A 45 -3.22 -3.07 -1.53
CA SER A 45 -2.37 -1.88 -1.58
C SER A 45 -2.95 -0.82 -0.65
N LYS A 46 -2.11 -0.30 0.26
CA LYS A 46 -2.53 0.55 1.39
C LYS A 46 -3.52 1.62 0.93
N GLY A 47 -4.59 1.74 1.71
CA GLY A 47 -5.87 2.18 1.21
C GLY A 47 -6.16 3.67 1.25
N SER A 48 -7.45 3.93 1.40
CA SER A 48 -8.09 5.24 1.42
C SER A 48 -7.42 6.23 2.38
N ILE A 49 -7.80 7.51 2.29
CA ILE A 49 -7.36 8.55 3.26
C ILE A 49 -7.60 8.10 4.71
N VAL A 50 -8.62 7.27 4.96
CA VAL A 50 -8.90 6.68 6.28
C VAL A 50 -7.76 5.78 6.75
N ASP A 51 -7.21 4.93 5.88
CA ASP A 51 -6.11 4.02 6.21
C ASP A 51 -4.80 4.78 6.42
N LEU A 52 -4.58 5.85 5.65
CA LEU A 52 -3.45 6.76 5.86
C LEU A 52 -3.52 7.41 7.25
N VAL A 53 -4.67 7.98 7.61
CA VAL A 53 -4.87 8.60 8.93
C VAL A 53 -4.73 7.57 10.05
N ALA A 54 -5.29 6.37 9.88
CA ALA A 54 -5.16 5.29 10.85
C ALA A 54 -3.69 4.88 11.06
N THR A 55 -2.90 4.83 9.97
CA THR A 55 -1.46 4.55 10.03
C THR A 55 -0.71 5.66 10.77
N LEU A 56 -0.98 6.93 10.45
CA LEU A 56 -0.34 8.08 11.10
C LEU A 56 -0.64 8.14 12.61
N ASN A 57 -1.86 7.76 13.03
CA ASN A 57 -2.24 7.74 14.45
C ASN A 57 -1.54 6.63 15.26
N GLN A 58 -0.99 5.61 14.62
CA GLN A 58 -0.20 4.56 15.29
C GLN A 58 1.26 4.98 15.51
N MET A 59 1.70 6.06 14.85
CA MET A 59 3.06 6.58 14.96
C MET A 59 3.15 7.62 16.08
N PRO A 60 4.33 7.81 16.71
CA PRO A 60 4.54 8.90 17.66
C PRO A 60 4.25 10.25 17.01
N ARG A 61 3.57 11.14 17.74
CA ARG A 61 3.42 12.53 17.33
C ARG A 61 4.72 13.30 17.59
N PRO A 62 5.10 14.23 16.71
CA PRO A 62 6.14 15.20 17.04
C PRO A 62 5.69 16.07 18.22
N ASP A 63 6.64 16.61 18.98
CA ASP A 63 6.35 17.47 20.15
C ASP A 63 5.59 18.75 19.78
N SER A 64 5.75 19.22 18.53
CA SER A 64 5.08 20.40 18.00
C SER A 64 4.81 20.28 16.50
N VAL A 65 3.83 21.04 15.99
CA VAL A 65 3.59 21.22 14.55
C VAL A 65 4.50 22.33 14.02
N GLU A 66 5.24 22.06 12.95
CA GLU A 66 6.11 23.03 12.29
C GLU A 66 5.29 24.22 11.74
N ARG A 67 5.78 25.44 11.98
CA ARG A 67 5.27 26.65 11.32
C ARG A 67 6.01 26.82 9.99
N ARG A 68 5.28 26.70 8.88
CA ARG A 68 5.82 26.85 7.52
C ARG A 68 6.43 28.24 7.33
N ASP A 69 7.62 28.29 6.73
CA ASP A 69 8.25 29.53 6.27
C ASP A 69 7.55 30.04 5.00
N GLU A 70 7.20 31.33 5.00
CA GLU A 70 6.53 32.00 3.89
C GLU A 70 7.54 32.63 2.91
N ASP A 71 8.70 33.05 3.42
CA ASP A 71 9.71 33.80 2.67
C ASP A 71 10.81 32.88 2.14
N LEU A 72 10.42 31.91 1.33
CA LEU A 72 11.31 30.88 0.79
C LEU A 72 12.36 31.42 -0.19
N PHE A 73 12.07 32.53 -0.85
CA PHE A 73 12.89 33.06 -1.94
C PHE A 73 13.50 34.41 -1.54
N PRO A 74 14.82 34.58 -1.70
CA PRO A 74 15.45 35.87 -1.50
C PRO A 74 15.12 36.83 -2.66
N GLU A 75 15.11 38.13 -2.36
CA GLU A 75 15.09 39.16 -3.39
C GLU A 75 16.37 39.09 -4.25
N ARG A 76 16.22 39.29 -5.57
CA ARG A 76 17.33 39.31 -6.53
C ARG A 76 17.46 40.71 -7.14
N PRO A 77 18.50 41.48 -6.80
CA PRO A 77 18.72 42.78 -7.43
C PRO A 77 19.07 42.63 -8.92
N GLY A 78 18.47 43.44 -9.79
CA GLY A 78 18.88 43.57 -11.20
C GLY A 78 18.03 42.84 -12.24
N LEU A 79 16.77 42.50 -11.90
CA LEU A 79 15.71 42.11 -12.83
C LEU A 79 14.54 43.09 -12.74
#